data_AF-A0A9E5TLX2-F1
#
_entry.id   AF-A0A9E5TLX2-F1
#
_cell.length_a   1.000
_cell.length_b   1.000
_cell.length_c   1.000
_cell.angle_alpha   90.00
_cell.angle_beta   90.00
_cell.angle_gamma   90.00
#
_symmetry.space_group_name_H-M   'P 1'
#
loop_
_entity.id
_entity.type
_entity.pdbx_description
1 polymer ?
#
loop_
_entity_poly.entity_id
_entity_poly.type
_entity_poly.pdbx_seq_one_letter_code
_entity_poly.pdbx_strand_id
1 'polypeptide(L)'
;MGRINVLRVVLGGLLAGLVINVSESILNLLVIADSMELAMREYNMAPPGGSTVAIYMVVGFLLGIVTIWIYAAIRPRFGPGPKTAVLAGFVVWLLAYFWRLLDIGLTGLFDPGLLVLPAAWGLVEIVIAALAGGWLYQEAEVVG
;
A
#
# COMPACT_ATOMS: atom_id res chain seq x y z
N MET A 1 -20.74 -3.85 19.25
CA MET A 1 -19.54 -3.57 18.43
C MET A 1 -18.37 -4.23 19.12
N GLY A 2 -17.72 -5.21 18.49
CA GLY A 2 -16.48 -5.78 19.04
C GLY A 2 -15.37 -4.73 19.07
N ARG A 3 -14.44 -4.84 20.02
CA ARG A 3 -13.28 -3.94 20.09
C ARG A 3 -12.29 -4.30 18.97
N ILE A 4 -11.52 -3.31 18.51
CA ILE A 4 -10.43 -3.56 17.56
C ILE A 4 -9.42 -4.50 18.22
N ASN A 5 -9.13 -5.63 17.58
CA ASN A 5 -8.12 -6.56 18.02
C ASN A 5 -6.76 -6.12 17.48
N VAL A 6 -5.97 -5.42 18.31
CA VAL A 6 -4.67 -4.86 17.90
C VAL A 6 -3.71 -5.94 17.43
N LEU A 7 -3.69 -7.11 18.08
CA LEU A 7 -2.82 -8.22 17.66
C LEU A 7 -3.18 -8.70 16.24
N ARG A 8 -4.47 -8.85 15.94
CA ARG A 8 -4.95 -9.23 14.61
C ARG A 8 -4.69 -8.14 13.56
N VAL A 9 -4.76 -6.86 13.94
CA VAL A 9 -4.35 -5.74 13.08
C VAL A 9 -2.88 -5.84 12.72
N VAL A 10 -2.01 -6.08 13.70
CA VAL A 10 -0.56 -6.19 13.46
C VAL A 10 -0.26 -7.41 12.61
N LEU A 11 -0.80 -8.59 12.92
CA LEU A 11 -0.53 -9.82 12.15
C LEU A 11 -1.05 -9.73 10.71
N GLY A 12 -2.30 -9.28 10.53
CA GLY A 12 -2.85 -9.06 9.20
C GLY A 12 -2.11 -7.95 8.45
N GLY A 13 -1.71 -6.90 9.16
CA GLY A 13 -0.95 -5.78 8.64
C GLY A 13 0.44 -6.15 8.16
N LEU A 14 1.15 -7.03 8.88
CA LEU A 14 2.45 -7.55 8.45
C LEU A 14 2.33 -8.41 7.20
N LEU A 15 1.27 -9.23 7.09
CA LEU A 15 1.00 -9.98 5.86
C LEU A 15 0.71 -9.04 4.68
N ALA A 16 -0.16 -8.05 4.89
CA ALA A 16 -0.44 -7.03 3.87
C ALA A 16 0.83 -6.28 3.46
N GLY A 17 1.65 -5.89 4.43
CA GLY A 17 2.94 -5.24 4.23
C GLY A 17 3.94 -6.09 3.44
N LEU A 18 3.95 -7.40 3.66
CA LEU A 18 4.77 -8.33 2.88
C LEU A 18 4.33 -8.35 1.40
N VAL A 19 3.02 -8.40 1.15
CA VAL A 19 2.47 -8.35 -0.22
C VAL A 19 2.88 -7.06 -0.92
N ILE A 20 2.72 -5.91 -0.23
CA ILE A 20 3.13 -4.58 -0.73
C ILE A 20 4.62 -4.60 -1.08
N ASN A 21 5.48 -5.03 -0.15
CA ASN A 21 6.93 -5.03 -0.36
C ASN A 21 7.39 -5.89 -1.53
N VAL A 22 6.83 -7.10 -1.66
CA VAL A 22 7.14 -7.99 -2.78
C VAL A 22 6.69 -7.38 -4.11
N SER A 23 5.48 -6.82 -4.13
CA SER A 23 4.90 -6.21 -5.32
C SER A 23 5.64 -4.94 -5.75
N GLU A 24 5.99 -4.04 -4.82
CA GLU A 24 6.82 -2.86 -5.07
C GLU A 24 8.22 -3.25 -5.55
N SER A 25 8.80 -4.31 -5.00
CA SER A 25 10.10 -4.81 -5.48
C SER A 25 10.01 -5.28 -6.94
N ILE A 26 8.93 -5.96 -7.32
CA ILE A 26 8.69 -6.36 -8.71
C ILE A 26 8.50 -5.13 -9.60
N LEU A 27 7.66 -4.18 -9.19
CA LEU A 27 7.40 -2.97 -9.95
C LEU A 27 8.71 -2.21 -10.23
N ASN A 28 9.45 -1.86 -9.16
CA ASN A 28 10.61 -0.97 -9.27
C ASN A 28 11.85 -1.65 -9.84
N LEU A 29 12.06 -2.95 -9.61
CA LEU A 29 13.26 -3.65 -10.10
C LEU A 29 13.09 -4.26 -11.49
N LEU A 30 11.86 -4.58 -11.91
CA LEU A 30 11.61 -5.34 -13.14
C LEU A 30 10.72 -4.60 -14.14
N VAL A 31 9.69 -3.90 -13.68
CA VAL A 31 8.63 -3.36 -14.57
C VAL A 31 8.95 -1.94 -15.03
N ILE A 32 9.37 -1.06 -14.13
CA ILE A 32 9.65 0.35 -14.42
C ILE A 32 11.13 0.74 -14.26
N ALA A 33 12.01 -0.25 -14.09
CA ALA A 33 13.44 -0.01 -13.82
C ALA A 33 14.08 0.86 -14.93
N ASP A 34 13.94 0.46 -16.18
CA ASP A 34 14.56 1.16 -17.32
C ASP A 34 13.98 2.57 -17.51
N SER A 35 12.66 2.73 -17.40
CA SER A 35 12.00 4.02 -17.59
C SER A 35 12.29 4.99 -16.46
N MET A 36 12.38 4.52 -15.21
CA MET A 36 12.81 5.34 -14.09
C MET A 36 14.30 5.68 -14.14
N GLU A 37 15.16 4.76 -14.55
CA GLU A 37 16.58 5.06 -14.72
C GLU A 37 16.80 6.18 -15.74
N LEU A 38 16.12 6.11 -16.89
CA LEU A 38 16.17 7.17 -17.91
C LEU A 38 15.68 8.51 -17.36
N ALA A 39 14.54 8.51 -16.67
CA ALA A 39 13.97 9.72 -16.09
C ALA A 39 14.88 10.32 -15.00
N MET A 40 15.48 9.50 -14.12
CA MET A 40 16.40 9.96 -13.09
C MET A 40 17.69 10.56 -13.66
N ARG A 41 18.21 9.99 -14.77
CA ARG A 41 19.38 10.54 -15.47
C ARG A 41 19.12 11.93 -16.04
N GLU A 42 17.92 12.19 -16.55
CA GLU A 42 17.52 13.51 -17.06
C GLU A 42 17.64 14.61 -15.99
N TYR A 43 17.37 14.25 -14.72
CA TYR A 43 17.47 15.15 -13.57
C TYR A 43 18.80 15.04 -12.79
N ASN A 44 19.80 14.33 -13.31
CA ASN A 44 21.08 14.05 -12.63
C ASN A 44 20.90 13.44 -11.22
N MET A 45 19.85 12.64 -11.03
CA MET A 45 19.57 11.97 -9.76
C MET A 45 20.28 10.62 -9.69
N ALA A 46 20.93 10.35 -8.55
CA ALA A 46 21.50 9.05 -8.27
C ALA A 46 20.40 8.03 -7.91
N PRO A 47 20.57 6.75 -8.28
CA PRO A 47 19.67 5.68 -7.83
C PRO A 47 19.54 5.66 -6.30
N PRO A 48 18.38 5.23 -5.76
CA PRO A 48 18.20 5.14 -4.31
C PRO A 48 19.21 4.17 -3.71
N GLY A 49 19.94 4.64 -2.68
CA GLY A 49 20.85 3.80 -1.91
C GLY A 49 20.13 2.79 -1.01
N GLY A 50 20.88 1.82 -0.48
CA GLY A 50 20.31 0.74 0.35
C GLY A 50 19.54 1.21 1.60
N SER A 51 19.94 2.34 2.20
CA SER A 51 19.21 2.93 3.33
C SER A 51 17.83 3.45 2.92
N THR A 52 17.71 4.04 1.73
CA THR A 52 16.44 4.54 1.20
C THR A 52 15.50 3.37 0.91
N VAL A 53 16.03 2.28 0.33
CA VAL A 53 15.25 1.05 0.09
C VAL A 53 14.75 0.46 1.41
N ALA A 54 15.58 0.39 2.44
CA ALA A 54 15.18 -0.11 3.76
C ALA A 54 14.06 0.74 4.40
N ILE A 55 14.10 2.07 4.25
CA ILE A 55 13.04 2.96 4.72
C ILE A 55 11.73 2.66 3.99
N TYR A 56 11.75 2.53 2.65
CA TYR A 56 10.57 2.18 1.89
C TYR A 56 9.98 0.84 2.33
N MET A 57 10.84 -0.14 2.67
CA MET A 57 10.35 -1.43 3.16
C MET A 57 9.58 -1.32 4.47
N VAL A 58 10.13 -0.56 5.43
CA VAL A 58 9.48 -0.28 6.71
C VAL A 58 8.15 0.45 6.48
N VAL A 59 8.13 1.45 5.61
CA VAL A 59 6.91 2.20 5.28
C VAL A 59 5.86 1.28 4.64
N GLY A 60 6.25 0.34 3.77
CA GLY A 60 5.35 -0.66 3.20
C GLY A 60 4.67 -1.52 4.26
N PHE A 61 5.39 -1.94 5.30
CA PHE A 61 4.79 -2.65 6.44
C PHE A 61 3.84 -1.77 7.25
N LEU A 62 4.22 -0.52 7.52
CA LEU A 62 3.35 0.43 8.20
C LEU A 62 2.06 0.67 7.41
N LEU A 63 2.15 0.77 6.09
CA LEU A 63 1.00 0.95 5.21
C LEU A 63 0.08 -0.27 5.24
N GLY A 64 0.63 -1.49 5.25
CA GLY A 64 -0.12 -2.72 5.46
C GLY A 64 -0.89 -2.71 6.79
N ILE A 65 -0.22 -2.32 7.89
CA ILE A 65 -0.84 -2.22 9.22
C ILE A 65 -1.97 -1.18 9.24
N VAL A 66 -1.73 0.01 8.68
CA VAL A 66 -2.74 1.07 8.56
C VAL A 66 -3.94 0.59 7.74
N THR A 67 -3.70 -0.15 6.66
CA THR A 67 -4.77 -0.70 5.81
C THR A 67 -5.67 -1.65 6.59
N ILE A 68 -5.09 -2.57 7.37
CA ILE A 68 -5.86 -3.51 8.18
C ILE A 68 -6.52 -2.83 9.38
N TRP A 69 -5.91 -1.79 9.93
CA TRP A 69 -6.55 -0.96 10.95
C TRP A 69 -7.78 -0.22 10.40
N ILE A 70 -7.71 0.33 9.18
CA ILE A 70 -8.86 0.95 8.50
C ILE A 70 -9.94 -0.10 8.25
N TYR A 71 -9.57 -1.28 7.72
CA TYR A 71 -10.50 -2.40 7.55
C TYR A 71 -11.22 -2.74 8.86
N ALA A 72 -10.47 -2.89 9.95
CA ALA A 72 -11.02 -3.14 11.29
C ALA A 72 -11.98 -2.04 11.77
N ALA A 73 -11.66 -0.77 11.51
CA ALA A 73 -12.45 0.38 11.95
C ALA A 73 -13.78 0.53 11.17
N ILE A 74 -13.80 0.17 9.89
CA ILE A 74 -14.99 0.28 9.03
C ILE A 74 -15.84 -0.99 9.03
N ARG A 75 -15.26 -2.15 9.38
CA ARG A 75 -15.93 -3.47 9.45
C ARG A 75 -17.25 -3.48 10.24
N PRO A 76 -17.42 -2.80 11.39
CA PRO A 76 -18.69 -2.79 12.10
C PRO A 76 -19.86 -2.15 11.33
N ARG A 77 -19.58 -1.31 10.32
CA ARG A 77 -20.59 -0.62 9.52
C ARG A 77 -20.86 -1.31 8.17
N PHE A 78 -19.82 -1.81 7.53
CA PHE A 78 -19.90 -2.44 6.21
C PHE A 78 -19.97 -3.97 6.25
N GLY A 79 -19.81 -4.56 7.43
CA GLY A 79 -19.76 -6.00 7.64
C GLY A 79 -18.38 -6.61 7.35
N PRO A 80 -18.16 -7.86 7.78
CA PRO A 80 -16.94 -8.60 7.45
C PRO A 80 -16.89 -9.02 5.99
N GLY A 81 -15.68 -9.09 5.42
CA GLY A 81 -15.43 -9.80 4.16
C GLY A 81 -14.75 -8.97 3.07
N PRO A 82 -14.64 -9.54 1.86
CA PRO A 82 -13.83 -9.00 0.77
C PRO A 82 -14.21 -7.58 0.35
N LYS A 83 -15.51 -7.25 0.31
CA LYS A 83 -15.99 -5.92 -0.09
C LYS A 83 -15.44 -4.81 0.81
N THR A 84 -15.43 -5.06 2.12
CA THR A 84 -14.92 -4.11 3.12
C THR A 84 -13.39 -3.98 3.04
N ALA A 85 -12.68 -5.07 2.75
CA ALA A 85 -11.24 -5.04 2.53
C ALA A 85 -10.87 -4.25 1.28
N VAL A 86 -11.58 -4.45 0.16
CA VAL A 86 -11.42 -3.66 -1.06
C VAL A 86 -11.64 -2.17 -0.79
N LEU A 87 -12.69 -1.82 -0.02
CA LEU A 87 -12.96 -0.43 0.34
C LEU A 87 -11.81 0.17 1.17
N ALA A 88 -11.29 -0.55 2.16
CA ALA A 88 -10.14 -0.11 2.94
C ALA A 88 -8.89 0.09 2.07
N GLY A 89 -8.59 -0.87 1.19
CA GLY A 89 -7.48 -0.78 0.23
C GLY A 89 -7.64 0.41 -0.70
N PHE A 90 -8.84 0.65 -1.24
CA PHE A 90 -9.12 1.80 -2.10
C PHE A 90 -8.94 3.15 -1.39
N VAL A 91 -9.37 3.26 -0.13
CA VAL A 91 -9.14 4.46 0.68
C VAL A 91 -7.64 4.71 0.86
N VAL A 92 -6.87 3.68 1.18
CA VAL A 92 -5.41 3.80 1.31
C VAL A 92 -4.76 4.14 -0.02
N TRP A 93 -5.20 3.52 -1.12
CA TRP A 93 -4.74 3.85 -2.46
C TRP A 93 -4.91 5.35 -2.77
N LEU A 94 -6.10 5.90 -2.51
CA LEU A 94 -6.38 7.31 -2.76
C LEU A 94 -5.45 8.23 -1.95
N LEU A 95 -5.24 7.91 -0.67
CA LEU A 95 -4.52 8.78 0.26
C LEU A 95 -2.99 8.65 0.15
N ALA A 96 -2.47 7.46 -0.15
CA ALA A 96 -1.03 7.19 -0.15
C ALA A 96 -0.41 7.15 -1.55
N TYR A 97 -1.14 6.62 -2.55
CA TYR A 97 -0.61 6.43 -3.91
C TYR A 97 -1.12 7.53 -4.84
N PHE A 98 -2.44 7.66 -4.98
CA PHE A 98 -3.01 8.61 -5.93
C PHE A 98 -2.63 10.06 -5.61
N TRP A 99 -2.72 10.46 -4.34
CA TRP A 99 -2.30 11.80 -3.91
C TRP A 99 -0.82 12.09 -4.25
N ARG A 100 0.06 11.13 -3.98
CA ARG A 100 1.50 11.23 -4.27
C ARG A 100 1.77 11.34 -5.77
N LEU A 101 1.09 10.54 -6.59
CA LEU A 101 1.25 10.55 -8.05
C LEU A 101 0.67 11.81 -8.68
N LEU A 102 -0.44 12.32 -8.13
CA LEU A 102 -1.01 13.61 -8.55
C LEU A 102 -0.02 14.75 -8.32
N ASP A 103 0.62 14.81 -7.14
CA ASP A 103 1.64 15.82 -6.81
C ASP A 103 2.83 15.77 -7.79
N ILE A 104 3.35 14.57 -8.07
CA ILE A 104 4.43 14.37 -9.06
C ILE A 104 3.99 14.82 -10.47
N GLY A 105 2.77 14.47 -10.88
CA GLY A 105 2.25 14.85 -12.19
C GLY A 105 2.02 16.35 -12.35
N LEU A 106 1.57 17.04 -11.28
CA LEU A 106 1.35 18.49 -11.29
C LEU A 106 2.64 19.30 -11.24
N THR A 107 3.69 18.78 -10.61
CA THR A 107 5.01 19.43 -10.54
C THR A 107 5.82 19.27 -11.83
N GLY A 108 5.38 18.39 -12.75
CA GLY A 108 6.06 18.12 -14.01
C GLY A 108 7.38 17.36 -13.83
N LEU A 109 7.59 16.74 -12.67
CA LEU A 109 8.82 16.01 -12.34
C LEU A 109 9.05 14.80 -13.27
N PHE A 110 7.97 14.16 -13.72
CA PHE A 110 8.04 13.06 -14.68
C PHE A 110 6.96 13.24 -15.75
N ASP A 111 7.17 12.61 -16.92
CA ASP A 111 6.13 12.50 -17.94
C ASP A 111 4.87 11.85 -17.32
N PRO A 112 3.69 12.49 -17.41
CA PRO A 112 2.44 11.93 -16.87
C PRO A 112 2.13 10.51 -17.35
N GLY A 113 2.56 10.14 -18.56
CA GLY A 113 2.40 8.78 -19.10
C GLY A 113 3.12 7.71 -18.28
N LEU A 114 4.26 8.06 -17.65
CA LEU A 114 5.03 7.16 -16.79
C LEU A 114 4.34 6.90 -15.44
N LEU A 115 3.37 7.72 -15.05
CA LEU A 115 2.68 7.63 -13.75
C LEU A 115 1.43 6.75 -13.79
N VAL A 116 0.86 6.52 -14.99
CA VAL A 116 -0.37 5.73 -15.16
C VAL A 116 -0.17 4.28 -14.72
N LEU A 117 0.94 3.67 -15.11
CA LEU A 117 1.24 2.27 -14.77
C LEU A 117 1.44 2.08 -13.25
N PRO A 118 2.31 2.86 -12.56
CA PRO A 118 2.41 2.82 -11.10
C PRO A 118 1.08 3.08 -10.38
N ALA A 119 0.24 3.99 -10.89
CA ALA A 119 -1.08 4.27 -10.30
C ALA A 119 -1.98 3.02 -10.32
N ALA A 120 -2.10 2.39 -11.48
CA ALA A 120 -2.92 1.19 -11.65
C ALA A 120 -2.34 0.00 -10.88
N TRP A 121 -1.02 -0.16 -10.89
CA TRP A 121 -0.31 -1.20 -10.14
C TRP A 121 -0.57 -1.07 -8.64
N GLY A 122 -0.36 0.12 -8.07
CA GLY A 122 -0.56 0.38 -6.65
C GLY A 122 -2.01 0.11 -6.20
N LEU A 123 -2.99 0.33 -7.07
CA LEU A 123 -4.40 0.02 -6.76
C LEU A 123 -4.62 -1.48 -6.63
N VAL A 124 -4.11 -2.25 -7.59
CA VAL A 124 -4.24 -3.71 -7.58
C VAL A 124 -3.50 -4.31 -6.38
N GLU A 125 -2.27 -3.86 -6.16
CA GLU A 125 -1.42 -4.29 -5.04
C GLU A 125 -2.11 -4.08 -3.70
N ILE A 126 -2.53 -2.85 -3.39
CA ILE A 126 -3.06 -2.53 -2.06
C ILE A 126 -4.41 -3.21 -1.80
N VAL A 127 -5.19 -3.47 -2.86
CA VAL A 127 -6.42 -4.27 -2.76
C VAL A 127 -6.09 -5.73 -2.43
N ILE A 128 -5.11 -6.34 -3.11
CA ILE A 128 -4.67 -7.71 -2.80
C ILE A 128 -4.11 -7.79 -1.38
N ALA A 129 -3.29 -6.82 -0.98
CA ALA A 129 -2.73 -6.73 0.37
C ALA A 129 -3.84 -6.61 1.44
N ALA A 130 -4.85 -5.76 1.20
CA ALA A 130 -5.99 -5.60 2.09
C ALA A 130 -6.82 -6.89 2.20
N LEU A 131 -7.03 -7.61 1.09
CA LEU A 131 -7.71 -8.90 1.09
C LEU A 131 -6.94 -9.95 1.90
N ALA A 132 -5.63 -10.05 1.69
CA ALA A 132 -4.76 -10.99 2.39
C ALA A 132 -4.73 -10.71 3.90
N GLY A 133 -4.47 -9.47 4.31
CA GLY A 133 -4.43 -9.12 5.73
C GLY A 133 -5.81 -9.12 6.39
N GLY A 134 -6.86 -8.71 5.66
CA GLY A 134 -8.24 -8.69 6.14
C GLY A 134 -8.81 -10.09 6.39
N TRP A 135 -8.32 -11.11 5.66
CA TRP A 135 -8.64 -12.51 5.90
C TRP A 135 -8.15 -13.02 7.26
N LEU A 136 -6.99 -12.54 7.72
CA LEU A 136 -6.45 -12.88 9.05
C LEU A 136 -7.13 -12.12 10.20
N TYR A 137 -7.82 -11.02 9.91
CA TYR A 137 -8.40 -10.15 10.93
C TYR A 137 -9.73 -10.67 11.49
N GLN A 138 -9.81 -10.71 12.82
CA GLN A 138 -11.02 -11.02 13.58
C GLN A 138 -11.13 -10.03 14.76
N GLU A 139 -12.36 -9.67 15.14
CA GLU A 139 -12.61 -8.77 16.29
C GLU A 139 -12.18 -9.41 17.61
N ALA A 140 -11.92 -8.58 18.62
CA ALA A 140 -11.64 -9.08 19.95
C ALA A 140 -12.92 -9.63 20.57
N GLU A 141 -12.83 -10.78 21.25
CA GLU A 141 -13.95 -11.31 22.03
C GLU A 141 -14.34 -10.31 23.12
N VAL A 142 -15.63 -10.07 23.26
CA VAL A 142 -16.16 -9.31 24.40
C VAL A 142 -16.29 -10.32 25.54
N VAL A 143 -15.29 -10.36 26.42
CA VAL A 143 -15.43 -11.06 27.70
C VAL A 143 -16.46 -10.26 28.50
N GLY A 144 -17.64 -10.86 28.68
CA GLY A 144 -18.76 -10.30 29.45
C GLY A 144 -18.55 -10.37 30.94
#